data_AF-A0A8T9BSW6-F1
#
_entry.id   AF-A0A8T9BSW6-F1
#
_cell.length_a   1.000
_cell.length_b   1.000
_cell.length_c   1.000
_cell.angle_alpha   90.00
_cell.angle_beta   90.00
_cell.angle_gamma   90.00
#
_symmetry.space_group_name_H-M   'P 1'
#
loop_
_entity.id
_entity.type
_entity.pdbx_description
1 polymer ?
#
loop_
_entity_poly.entity_id
_entity_poly.type
_entity_poly.pdbx_seq_one_letter_code
_entity_poly.pdbx_strand_id
1 'polypeptide(L)'
;LPAISALISAHLQAQALALSRILSPSTNASYLHRTIPKLTPSIHTLLTTNRQKKAALYAARQNLAVLAVRLLQAYQAATGFTVKVLETTKHGSLSLERHYEVRMRYLAQTMEKVRLEALEKRGRGERMVYTDSVKAALGEYKLHLRDARERLRERKGGAERVLWGYGVGREDSKEKVMREIARVYGELVREIGDVGRDVGRLRDR
;
A
#
# COMPACT_ATOMS: atom_id res chain seq x y z
N LEU A 1 -17.58 -49.79 -5.73
CA LEU A 1 -17.44 -48.98 -4.50
C LEU A 1 -16.80 -49.75 -3.33
N PRO A 2 -17.25 -50.95 -2.91
CA PRO A 2 -16.71 -51.63 -1.71
C PRO A 2 -15.23 -52.07 -1.82
N ALA A 3 -14.77 -52.41 -3.02
CA ALA A 3 -13.37 -52.78 -3.25
C ALA A 3 -12.39 -51.60 -3.06
N ILE A 4 -12.83 -50.38 -3.42
CA ILE A 4 -12.02 -49.17 -3.29
C ILE A 4 -11.90 -48.78 -1.81
N SER A 5 -13.00 -48.86 -1.05
CA SER A 5 -12.96 -48.59 0.39
C SER A 5 -12.08 -49.60 1.15
N ALA A 6 -12.07 -50.87 0.74
CA ALA A 6 -11.19 -51.88 1.33
C ALA A 6 -9.70 -51.58 1.06
N LEU A 7 -9.36 -51.19 -0.17
CA LEU A 7 -8.00 -50.77 -0.54
C LEU A 7 -7.55 -49.53 0.25
N ILE A 8 -8.40 -48.51 0.36
CA ILE A 8 -8.10 -47.28 1.11
C ILE A 8 -7.90 -47.61 2.59
N SER A 9 -8.77 -48.42 3.19
CA SER A 9 -8.67 -48.81 4.60
C SER A 9 -7.37 -49.59 4.88
N ALA A 10 -7.03 -50.57 4.03
CA ALA A 10 -5.79 -51.31 4.15
C ALA A 10 -4.56 -50.39 4.03
N HIS A 11 -4.60 -49.44 3.10
CA HIS A 11 -3.51 -48.48 2.91
C HIS A 11 -3.34 -47.55 4.12
N LEU A 12 -4.43 -46.98 4.64
CA LEU A 12 -4.41 -46.11 5.82
C LEU A 12 -3.93 -46.86 7.07
N GLN A 13 -4.35 -48.11 7.23
CA GLN A 13 -3.92 -48.94 8.36
C GLN A 13 -2.43 -49.29 8.27
N ALA A 14 -1.91 -49.61 7.08
CA ALA A 14 -0.50 -49.83 6.85
C ALA A 14 0.34 -48.58 7.15
N GLN A 15 -0.12 -47.39 6.72
CA GLN A 15 0.54 -46.12 7.02
C GLN A 15 0.52 -45.80 8.52
N ALA A 16 -0.62 -45.99 9.20
CA ALA A 16 -0.74 -45.77 10.64
C ALA A 16 0.21 -46.68 11.43
N LEU A 17 0.33 -47.95 11.04
CA LEU A 17 1.28 -48.89 11.63
C LEU A 17 2.73 -48.47 11.39
N ALA A 18 3.07 -48.04 10.18
CA ALA A 18 4.42 -47.54 9.88
C ALA A 18 4.78 -46.32 10.74
N LEU A 19 3.88 -45.35 10.86
CA LEU A 19 4.07 -44.17 11.72
C LEU A 19 4.17 -44.54 13.21
N SER A 20 3.38 -45.51 13.67
CA SER A 20 3.44 -45.99 15.05
C SER A 20 4.77 -46.67 15.39
N ARG A 21 5.38 -47.40 14.44
CA ARG A 21 6.74 -47.97 14.59
C ARG A 21 7.80 -46.90 14.67
N ILE A 22 7.68 -45.83 13.87
CA ILE A 22 8.62 -44.71 13.91
C ILE A 22 8.55 -44.00 15.27
N LEU A 23 7.34 -43.79 15.81
CA LEU A 23 7.14 -43.15 17.10
C LEU A 23 7.62 -44.01 18.27
N SER A 24 7.53 -45.34 18.16
CA SER A 24 7.84 -46.26 19.27
C SER A 24 8.63 -47.49 18.76
N PRO A 25 9.91 -47.32 18.39
CA PRO A 25 10.70 -48.33 17.68
C PRO A 25 10.99 -49.59 18.53
N SER A 26 10.98 -49.46 19.86
CA SER A 26 11.20 -50.58 20.80
C SER A 26 9.93 -51.37 21.14
N THR A 27 8.77 -50.98 20.60
CA THR A 27 7.49 -51.62 20.97
C THR A 27 7.23 -52.85 20.10
N ASN A 28 6.88 -53.96 20.72
CA ASN A 28 6.55 -55.20 20.02
C ASN A 28 5.37 -54.98 19.06
N ALA A 29 5.45 -55.58 17.86
CA ALA A 29 4.52 -55.38 16.76
C ALA A 29 3.06 -55.63 17.13
N SER A 30 2.81 -56.58 18.04
CA SER A 30 1.48 -56.95 18.54
C SER A 30 0.77 -55.82 19.29
N TYR A 31 1.52 -54.85 19.83
CA TYR A 31 0.99 -53.76 20.65
C TYR A 31 0.96 -52.40 19.94
N LEU A 32 1.44 -52.31 18.69
CA LEU A 32 1.45 -51.07 17.89
C LEU A 32 0.05 -50.50 17.64
N HIS A 33 -0.97 -51.35 17.57
CA HIS A 33 -2.35 -50.87 17.40
C HIS A 33 -2.84 -49.99 18.56
N ARG A 34 -2.28 -50.15 19.77
CA ARG A 34 -2.63 -49.34 20.95
C ARG A 34 -2.05 -47.92 20.89
N THR A 35 -1.04 -47.69 20.05
CA THR A 35 -0.42 -46.36 19.89
C THR A 35 -1.02 -45.56 18.74
N ILE A 36 -1.78 -46.19 17.83
CA ILE A 36 -2.45 -45.51 16.71
C ILE A 36 -3.35 -44.35 17.18
N PRO A 37 -4.20 -44.48 18.21
CA PRO A 37 -5.04 -43.37 18.68
C PRO A 37 -4.23 -42.20 19.26
N LYS A 38 -3.00 -42.48 19.75
CA LYS A 38 -2.10 -41.49 20.35
C LYS A 38 -1.22 -40.79 19.30
N LEU A 39 -1.20 -41.26 18.04
CA LEU A 39 -0.36 -40.67 16.99
C LEU A 39 -0.65 -39.19 16.79
N THR A 40 -1.90 -38.81 16.58
CA THR A 40 -2.29 -37.43 16.32
C THR A 40 -1.89 -36.47 17.44
N PRO A 41 -2.24 -36.71 18.73
CA PRO A 41 -1.80 -35.84 19.81
C PRO A 41 -0.28 -35.85 20.02
N SER A 42 0.40 -36.99 19.84
CA SER A 42 1.86 -37.04 19.93
C SER A 42 2.55 -36.28 18.81
N ILE A 43 2.07 -36.36 17.56
CA ILE A 43 2.60 -35.59 16.44
C ILE A 43 2.38 -34.10 16.68
N HIS A 44 1.19 -33.71 17.13
CA HIS A 44 0.92 -32.31 17.42
C HIS A 44 1.85 -31.76 18.51
N THR A 45 2.05 -32.50 19.60
CA THR A 45 2.96 -32.09 20.69
C THR A 45 4.42 -32.04 20.23
N LEU A 46 4.87 -32.99 19.41
CA LEU A 46 6.21 -32.95 18.83
C LEU A 46 6.41 -31.75 17.91
N LEU A 47 5.42 -31.44 17.06
CA LEU A 47 5.46 -30.28 16.17
C LEU A 47 5.49 -28.96 16.95
N THR A 48 4.66 -28.82 17.99
CA THR A 48 4.66 -27.61 18.84
C THR A 48 5.97 -27.47 19.59
N THR A 49 6.47 -28.55 20.20
CA THR A 49 7.75 -28.56 20.91
C THR A 49 8.92 -28.26 19.97
N ASN A 50 8.93 -28.81 18.74
CA ASN A 50 9.97 -28.55 17.75
C ASN A 50 9.96 -27.07 17.32
N ARG A 51 8.77 -26.50 17.08
CA ARG A 51 8.62 -25.06 16.76
C ARG A 51 9.10 -24.18 17.91
N GLN A 52 8.71 -24.48 19.15
CA GLN A 52 9.15 -23.75 20.34
C GLN A 52 10.67 -23.82 20.54
N LYS A 53 11.25 -25.02 20.46
CA LYS A 53 12.71 -25.20 20.58
C LYS A 53 13.48 -24.48 19.47
N LYS A 54 12.97 -24.51 18.23
CA LYS A 54 13.55 -23.74 17.12
C LYS A 54 13.51 -22.24 17.41
N ALA A 55 12.36 -21.72 17.81
CA ALA A 55 12.21 -20.30 18.16
C ALA A 55 13.17 -19.89 19.29
N ALA A 56 13.24 -20.68 20.37
CA ALA A 56 14.15 -20.45 21.48
C ALA A 56 15.63 -20.49 21.05
N LEU A 57 16.01 -21.43 20.18
CA LEU A 57 17.36 -21.52 19.64
C LEU A 57 17.72 -20.29 18.80
N TYR A 58 16.81 -19.83 17.94
CA TYR A 58 17.04 -18.61 17.16
C TYR A 58 17.18 -17.38 18.05
N ALA A 59 16.34 -17.25 19.09
CA ALA A 59 16.45 -16.17 20.07
C ALA A 59 17.79 -16.22 20.82
N ALA A 60 18.21 -17.41 21.27
CA ALA A 60 19.51 -17.58 21.95
C ALA A 60 20.69 -17.24 21.04
N ARG A 61 20.65 -17.66 19.76
CA ARG A 61 21.69 -17.31 18.77
C ARG A 61 21.75 -15.82 18.50
N GLN A 62 20.58 -15.16 18.39
CA GLN A 62 20.52 -13.71 18.22
C GLN A 62 21.12 -12.98 19.42
N ASN A 63 20.76 -13.41 20.64
CA ASN A 63 21.30 -12.83 21.87
C ASN A 63 22.82 -13.02 21.97
N LEU A 64 23.33 -14.21 21.62
CA LEU A 64 24.77 -14.47 21.57
C LEU A 64 25.46 -13.54 20.57
N ALA A 65 24.92 -13.40 19.36
CA ALA A 65 25.48 -12.50 18.35
C ALA A 65 25.54 -11.05 18.85
N VAL A 66 24.47 -10.57 19.50
CA VAL A 66 24.44 -9.23 20.10
C VAL A 66 25.50 -9.07 21.20
N LEU A 67 25.62 -10.06 22.09
CA LEU A 67 26.64 -10.03 23.16
C LEU A 67 28.06 -10.09 22.59
N ALA A 68 28.31 -10.91 21.57
CA ALA A 68 29.60 -10.99 20.90
C ALA A 68 29.98 -9.65 20.24
N VAL A 69 29.03 -8.99 19.57
CA VAL A 69 29.24 -7.65 19.01
C VAL A 69 29.57 -6.63 20.11
N ARG A 70 28.85 -6.63 21.23
CA ARG A 70 29.13 -5.75 22.37
C ARG A 70 30.51 -6.01 22.97
N LEU A 71 30.89 -7.28 23.11
CA LEU A 71 32.21 -7.66 23.59
C LEU A 71 33.32 -7.17 22.66
N LEU A 72 33.15 -7.35 21.35
CA LEU A 72 34.10 -6.83 20.35
C LEU A 72 34.19 -5.30 20.39
N GLN A 73 33.08 -4.59 20.58
CA GLN A 73 33.08 -3.13 20.76
C GLN A 73 33.84 -2.71 22.02
N ALA A 74 33.64 -3.42 23.13
CA ALA A 74 34.36 -3.16 24.38
C ALA A 74 35.87 -3.41 24.22
N TYR A 75 36.27 -4.51 23.57
CA TYR A 75 37.67 -4.76 23.23
C TYR A 75 38.25 -3.69 22.32
N GLN A 76 37.54 -3.29 21.26
CA GLN A 76 37.97 -2.23 20.35
C GLN A 76 38.20 -0.91 21.10
N ALA A 77 37.29 -0.54 22.01
CA ALA A 77 37.41 0.65 22.83
C ALA A 77 38.62 0.57 23.78
N ALA A 78 38.80 -0.56 24.46
CA ALA A 78 39.93 -0.81 25.34
C ALA A 78 41.26 -0.75 24.59
N THR A 79 41.37 -1.41 23.43
CA THR A 79 42.59 -1.35 22.58
C THR A 79 42.82 0.05 22.03
N GLY A 80 41.77 0.78 21.67
CA GLY A 80 41.89 2.16 21.21
C GLY A 80 42.41 3.07 22.33
N PHE A 81 41.95 2.85 23.56
CA PHE A 81 42.43 3.58 24.73
C PHE A 81 43.89 3.24 25.06
N THR A 82 44.29 1.97 25.05
CA THR A 82 45.67 1.59 25.32
C THR A 82 46.63 2.16 24.27
N VAL A 83 46.27 2.10 22.98
CA VAL A 83 47.05 2.72 21.90
C VAL A 83 47.16 4.23 22.14
N LYS A 84 46.06 4.91 22.46
CA LYS A 84 46.08 6.35 22.76
C LYS A 84 47.01 6.68 23.92
N VAL A 85 46.94 5.94 25.03
CA VAL A 85 47.84 6.14 26.17
C VAL A 85 49.30 5.96 25.75
N LEU A 86 49.63 4.88 25.02
CA LEU A 86 50.98 4.62 24.54
C LEU A 86 51.50 5.70 23.57
N GLU A 87 50.65 6.19 22.67
CA GLU A 87 51.00 7.27 21.76
C GLU A 87 51.28 8.57 22.51
N THR A 88 50.40 8.93 23.46
CA THR A 88 50.59 10.16 24.26
C THR A 88 51.82 10.12 25.15
N THR A 89 52.15 8.96 25.74
CA THR A 89 53.34 8.83 26.61
C THR A 89 54.63 8.79 25.81
N LYS A 90 54.65 8.14 24.64
CA LYS A 90 55.87 8.01 23.81
C LYS A 90 56.12 9.18 22.87
N HIS A 91 55.07 9.73 22.27
CA HIS A 91 55.17 10.70 21.17
C HIS A 91 54.60 12.08 21.50
N GLY A 92 54.03 12.28 22.71
CA GLY A 92 53.44 13.55 23.13
C GLY A 92 52.10 13.87 22.44
N SER A 93 51.49 15.00 22.82
CA SER A 93 50.15 15.42 22.35
C SER A 93 50.04 15.65 20.84
N LEU A 94 51.15 15.99 20.17
CA LEU A 94 51.20 16.25 18.72
C LEU A 94 50.87 15.02 17.86
N SER A 95 51.17 13.81 18.33
CA SER A 95 50.83 12.57 17.62
C SER A 95 49.33 12.30 17.62
N LEU A 96 48.67 12.61 18.74
CA LEU A 96 47.25 12.44 18.95
C LEU A 96 46.42 13.40 18.09
N GLU A 97 46.86 14.66 17.97
CA GLU A 97 46.22 15.65 17.10
C GLU A 97 46.25 15.21 15.64
N ARG A 98 47.39 14.72 15.14
CA ARG A 98 47.51 14.18 13.79
C ARG A 98 46.62 12.95 13.58
N HIS A 99 46.51 12.06 14.56
CA HIS A 99 45.60 10.91 14.50
C HIS A 99 44.13 11.36 14.35
N TYR A 100 43.68 12.33 15.17
CA TYR A 100 42.32 12.84 15.06
C TYR A 100 42.09 13.59 13.75
N GLU A 101 43.05 14.37 13.27
CA GLU A 101 42.96 15.05 11.98
C GLU A 101 42.75 14.05 10.83
N VAL A 102 43.55 12.98 10.77
CA VAL A 102 43.40 11.91 9.78
C VAL A 102 42.06 11.21 9.93
N ARG A 103 41.64 10.90 11.16
CA ARG A 103 40.36 10.24 11.45
C ARG A 103 39.16 11.11 11.05
N MET A 104 39.20 12.41 11.34
CA MET A 104 38.15 13.36 10.95
C MET A 104 38.07 13.50 9.43
N ARG A 105 39.22 13.60 8.74
CA ARG A 105 39.28 13.61 7.27
C ARG A 105 38.70 12.32 6.68
N TYR A 106 39.08 11.17 7.23
CA TYR A 106 38.53 9.88 6.81
C TYR A 106 37.01 9.82 7.00
N LEU A 107 36.51 10.23 8.17
CA LEU A 107 35.06 10.28 8.43
C LEU A 107 34.34 11.22 7.46
N ALA A 108 34.88 12.42 7.21
CA ALA A 108 34.32 13.36 6.24
C ALA A 108 34.25 12.75 4.82
N GLN A 109 35.31 12.06 4.38
CA GLN A 109 35.32 11.35 3.09
C GLN A 109 34.31 10.22 3.04
N THR A 110 34.14 9.45 4.12
CA THR A 110 33.13 8.38 4.17
C THR A 110 31.71 8.93 4.12
N MET A 111 31.42 10.03 4.81
CA MET A 111 30.12 10.70 4.76
C MET A 111 29.81 11.22 3.36
N GLU A 112 30.81 11.83 2.70
CA GLU A 112 30.67 12.30 1.33
C GLU A 112 30.42 11.15 0.35
N LYS A 113 31.12 10.03 0.52
CA LYS A 113 30.87 8.81 -0.26
C LYS A 113 29.42 8.33 -0.11
N VAL A 114 28.92 8.22 1.12
CA VAL A 114 27.53 7.79 1.40
C VAL A 114 26.52 8.77 0.78
N ARG A 115 26.79 10.07 0.84
CA ARG A 115 25.96 11.11 0.21
C ARG A 115 25.89 10.91 -1.31
N LEU A 116 27.02 10.66 -1.96
CA LEU A 116 27.08 10.41 -3.41
C LEU A 116 26.38 9.12 -3.80
N GLU A 117 26.55 8.04 -3.04
CA GLU A 117 25.83 6.77 -3.26
C GLU A 117 24.31 6.95 -3.10
N ALA A 118 23.84 7.76 -2.15
CA ALA A 118 22.43 8.06 -1.97
C ALA A 118 21.87 8.86 -3.15
N LEU A 119 22.60 9.86 -3.66
CA LEU A 119 22.21 10.62 -4.84
C LEU A 119 22.17 9.75 -6.10
N GLU A 120 23.13 8.85 -6.26
CA GLU A 120 23.14 7.89 -7.36
C GLU A 120 21.92 6.98 -7.31
N LYS A 121 21.63 6.39 -6.14
CA LYS A 121 20.44 5.55 -5.94
C LYS A 121 19.15 6.32 -6.21
N ARG A 122 19.07 7.59 -5.79
CA ARG A 122 17.93 8.47 -6.11
C ARG A 122 17.78 8.66 -7.62
N GLY A 123 18.86 9.02 -8.32
CA GLY A 123 18.84 9.21 -9.76
C GLY A 123 18.48 7.93 -10.53
N ARG A 124 18.95 6.77 -10.07
CA ARG A 124 18.53 5.47 -10.61
C ARG A 124 17.04 5.22 -10.39
N GLY A 125 16.54 5.46 -9.18
CA GLY A 125 15.11 5.32 -8.84
C GLY A 125 14.21 6.25 -9.67
N GLU A 126 14.62 7.52 -9.84
CA GLU A 126 13.90 8.48 -10.68
C GLU A 126 13.82 8.03 -12.13
N ARG A 127 14.90 7.49 -12.71
CA ARG A 127 14.91 6.97 -14.09
C ARG A 127 14.05 5.72 -14.26
N MET A 128 13.91 4.89 -13.23
CA MET A 128 13.04 3.71 -13.25
C MET A 128 11.56 4.08 -13.22
N VAL A 129 11.19 5.10 -12.43
CA VAL A 129 9.79 5.55 -12.31
C VAL A 129 9.40 6.47 -13.46
N TYR A 130 10.22 7.48 -13.73
CA TYR A 130 10.03 8.45 -14.82
C TYR A 130 10.89 8.06 -16.02
N THR A 131 10.52 6.94 -16.63
CA THR A 131 11.07 6.59 -17.95
C THR A 131 10.68 7.65 -18.98
N ASP A 132 11.44 7.75 -20.06
CA ASP A 132 11.17 8.76 -21.10
C ASP A 132 9.81 8.55 -21.76
N SER A 133 9.35 7.29 -21.85
CA SER A 133 7.99 6.95 -22.28
C SER A 133 6.91 7.52 -21.34
N VAL A 134 7.10 7.41 -20.02
CA VAL A 134 6.17 7.94 -19.01
C VAL A 134 6.17 9.47 -19.04
N LYS A 135 7.34 10.09 -19.19
CA LYS A 135 7.44 11.56 -19.34
C LYS A 135 6.72 12.04 -20.61
N ALA A 136 6.89 11.34 -21.73
CA ALA A 136 6.20 11.66 -22.98
C ALA A 136 4.67 11.52 -22.83
N ALA A 137 4.21 10.41 -22.23
CA ALA A 137 2.79 10.18 -21.97
C ALA A 137 2.18 11.23 -21.02
N LEU A 138 2.90 11.62 -19.97
CA LEU A 138 2.48 12.71 -19.07
C LEU A 138 2.43 14.06 -19.80
N GLY A 139 3.36 14.30 -20.73
CA GLY A 139 3.35 15.48 -21.61
C GLY A 139 2.10 15.51 -22.49
N GLU A 140 1.78 14.40 -23.15
CA GLU A 140 0.60 14.25 -24.00
C GLU A 140 -0.69 14.41 -23.19
N TYR A 141 -0.76 13.80 -22.00
CA TYR A 141 -1.89 13.95 -21.10
C TYR A 141 -2.12 15.41 -20.68
N LYS A 142 -1.04 16.15 -20.42
CA LYS A 142 -1.11 17.59 -20.11
C LYS A 142 -1.67 18.40 -21.28
N LEU A 143 -1.29 18.08 -22.52
CA LEU A 143 -1.85 18.71 -23.72
C LEU A 143 -3.34 18.38 -23.86
N HIS A 144 -3.72 17.11 -23.75
CA HIS A 144 -5.11 16.67 -23.78
C HIS A 144 -5.98 17.36 -22.73
N LEU A 145 -5.48 17.53 -21.50
CA LEU A 145 -6.19 18.26 -20.45
C LEU A 145 -6.35 19.75 -20.79
N ARG A 146 -5.35 20.37 -21.43
CA ARG A 146 -5.43 21.77 -21.87
C ARG A 146 -6.53 21.93 -22.93
N ASP A 147 -6.54 21.06 -23.92
CA ASP A 147 -7.52 21.08 -25.01
C ASP A 147 -8.93 20.78 -24.50
N ALA A 148 -9.07 19.79 -23.61
CA ALA A 148 -10.36 19.49 -22.97
C ALA A 148 -10.90 20.69 -22.18
N ARG A 149 -10.02 21.44 -21.50
CA ARG A 149 -10.38 22.67 -20.78
C ARG A 149 -10.82 23.77 -21.73
N GLU A 150 -10.18 23.92 -22.88
CA GLU A 150 -10.57 24.89 -23.91
C GLU A 150 -11.94 24.56 -24.51
N ARG A 151 -12.16 23.30 -24.91
CA ARG A 151 -13.48 22.83 -25.37
C ARG A 151 -14.58 23.06 -24.33
N LEU A 152 -14.28 22.86 -23.04
CA LEU A 152 -15.24 23.16 -21.96
C LEU A 152 -15.57 24.65 -21.87
N ARG A 153 -14.59 25.54 -22.06
CA ARG A 153 -14.85 26.98 -22.13
C ARG A 153 -15.70 27.35 -23.33
N GLU A 154 -15.44 26.76 -24.49
CA GLU A 154 -16.25 26.98 -25.69
C GLU A 154 -17.69 26.49 -25.49
N ARG A 155 -17.88 25.29 -24.93
CA ARG A 155 -19.22 24.76 -24.60
C ARG A 155 -19.95 25.64 -23.60
N LYS A 156 -19.24 26.15 -22.59
CA LYS A 156 -19.79 27.11 -21.62
C LYS A 156 -20.25 28.39 -22.34
N GLY A 157 -19.40 29.01 -23.16
CA GLY A 157 -19.76 30.21 -23.90
C GLY A 157 -20.90 29.99 -24.91
N GLY A 158 -20.96 28.81 -25.53
CA GLY A 158 -22.08 28.39 -26.37
C GLY A 158 -23.39 28.30 -25.58
N ALA A 159 -23.36 27.65 -24.41
CA ALA A 159 -24.51 27.55 -23.53
C ALA A 159 -24.97 28.93 -23.00
N GLU A 160 -24.03 29.81 -22.65
CA GLU A 160 -24.32 31.19 -22.22
C GLU A 160 -24.98 31.99 -23.35
N ARG A 161 -24.54 31.86 -24.60
CA ARG A 161 -25.19 32.50 -25.76
C ARG A 161 -26.61 31.97 -26.00
N VAL A 162 -26.81 30.66 -25.86
CA VAL A 162 -28.14 30.05 -25.98
C VAL A 162 -29.06 30.57 -24.88
N LEU A 163 -28.60 30.60 -23.63
CA LEU A 163 -29.35 31.17 -22.49
C LEU A 163 -29.68 32.66 -22.71
N TRP A 164 -28.75 33.41 -23.28
CA TRP A 164 -28.95 34.82 -23.64
C TRP A 164 -30.02 34.98 -24.72
N GLY A 165 -30.07 34.07 -25.71
CA GLY A 165 -31.14 34.00 -26.72
C GLY A 165 -32.52 33.73 -26.12
N TYR A 166 -32.59 32.98 -25.01
CA TYR A 166 -33.81 32.79 -24.23
C TYR A 166 -34.13 33.94 -23.26
N GLY A 167 -33.36 35.04 -23.27
CA GLY A 167 -33.59 36.21 -22.42
C GLY A 167 -33.16 36.05 -20.96
N VAL A 168 -32.46 34.95 -20.63
CA VAL A 168 -31.92 34.72 -19.29
C VAL A 168 -30.68 35.62 -19.10
N GLY A 169 -30.79 36.63 -18.23
CA GLY A 169 -29.68 37.54 -17.89
C GLY A 169 -29.86 39.01 -18.34
N ARG A 170 -30.99 39.38 -18.95
CA ARG A 170 -31.39 40.78 -19.17
C ARG A 170 -32.49 41.17 -18.18
N GLU A 171 -32.26 42.23 -17.40
CA GLU A 171 -33.22 42.73 -16.39
C GLU A 171 -34.56 43.14 -17.03
N ASP A 172 -34.53 43.75 -18.22
CA ASP A 172 -35.73 44.21 -18.95
C ASP A 172 -36.48 43.09 -19.72
N SER A 173 -35.85 41.93 -19.93
CA SER A 173 -36.43 40.85 -20.74
C SER A 173 -37.42 40.00 -19.97
N LYS A 174 -37.26 39.88 -18.64
CA LYS A 174 -38.28 39.23 -17.80
C LYS A 174 -39.60 39.97 -17.87
N GLU A 175 -39.57 41.31 -17.86
CA GLU A 175 -40.80 42.11 -17.91
C GLU A 175 -41.55 41.95 -19.24
N LYS A 176 -40.83 41.94 -20.38
CA LYS A 176 -41.45 41.68 -21.69
C LYS A 176 -42.06 40.27 -21.78
N VAL A 177 -41.33 39.25 -21.33
CA VAL A 177 -41.83 37.87 -21.32
C VAL A 177 -43.03 37.75 -20.37
N MET A 178 -43.00 38.38 -19.19
CA MET A 178 -44.14 38.39 -18.26
C MET A 178 -45.35 39.14 -18.84
N ARG A 179 -45.12 40.22 -19.58
CA ARG A 179 -46.17 41.03 -20.23
C ARG A 179 -46.82 40.27 -21.38
N GLU A 180 -46.05 39.50 -22.13
CA GLU A 180 -46.56 38.63 -23.20
C GLU A 180 -47.35 37.44 -22.63
N ILE A 181 -46.85 36.83 -21.54
CA ILE A 181 -47.61 35.81 -20.79
C ILE A 181 -48.92 36.38 -20.23
N ALA A 182 -48.90 37.57 -19.64
CA ALA A 182 -50.09 38.23 -19.12
C ALA A 182 -51.11 38.57 -20.22
N ARG A 183 -50.64 38.95 -21.41
CA ARG A 183 -51.49 39.19 -22.58
C ARG A 183 -52.18 37.90 -23.04
N VAL A 184 -51.41 36.83 -23.22
CA VAL A 184 -51.94 35.51 -23.64
C VAL A 184 -52.92 34.96 -22.58
N TYR A 185 -52.62 35.15 -21.30
CA TYR A 185 -53.55 34.75 -20.22
C TYR A 185 -54.83 35.58 -20.23
N GLY A 186 -54.75 36.88 -20.53
CA GLY A 186 -55.92 37.74 -20.68
C GLY A 186 -56.79 37.38 -21.89
N GLU A 187 -56.18 36.97 -23.00
CA GLU A 187 -56.89 36.43 -24.18
C GLU A 187 -57.58 35.10 -23.83
N LEU A 188 -56.89 34.20 -23.12
CA LEU A 188 -57.46 32.92 -22.65
C LEU A 188 -58.65 33.12 -21.70
N VAL A 189 -58.57 34.08 -20.77
CA VAL A 189 -59.67 34.39 -19.84
C VAL A 189 -60.88 34.96 -20.60
N ARG A 190 -60.66 35.74 -21.66
CA ARG A 190 -61.76 36.23 -22.52
C ARG A 190 -62.40 35.08 -23.28
N GLU A 191 -61.62 34.20 -23.88
CA GLU A 191 -62.14 33.00 -24.54
C GLU A 191 -62.93 32.11 -23.57
N ILE A 192 -62.44 31.88 -22.36
CA ILE A 192 -63.17 31.14 -21.32
C ILE A 192 -64.49 31.86 -20.96
N GLY A 193 -64.49 33.19 -20.89
CA GLY A 193 -65.69 33.98 -20.65
C GLY A 193 -66.70 33.92 -21.80
N ASP A 194 -66.23 33.93 -23.05
CA ASP A 194 -67.06 33.73 -24.24
C ASP A 194 -67.67 32.33 -24.29
N VAL A 195 -66.85 31.30 -24.06
CA VAL A 195 -67.33 29.92 -23.92
C VAL A 195 -68.32 29.80 -22.75
N GLY A 196 -68.08 30.46 -21.62
CA GLY A 196 -68.99 30.49 -20.48
C GLY A 196 -70.34 31.18 -20.79
N ARG A 197 -70.33 32.25 -21.59
CA ARG A 197 -71.55 32.91 -22.09
C ARG A 197 -72.31 32.01 -23.04
N ASP A 198 -71.62 31.30 -23.92
CA ASP A 198 -72.23 30.37 -24.86
C ASP A 198 -72.79 29.13 -24.16
N VAL A 199 -72.13 28.63 -23.11
CA VAL A 199 -72.68 27.59 -22.22
C VAL A 199 -73.90 28.10 -21.44
N GLY A 200 -73.88 29.38 -20.98
CA GLY A 200 -75.04 30.01 -20.34
C GLY A 200 -76.25 30.11 -21.26
N ARG A 201 -76.05 30.50 -22.52
CA ARG A 201 -77.10 30.52 -23.57
C ARG A 201 -77.66 29.13 -23.89
N LEU A 202 -76.85 28.09 -23.72
CA LEU A 202 -77.28 26.69 -23.87
C LEU A 202 -78.01 26.15 -22.63
N ARG A 203 -77.95 26.84 -21.48
CA ARG A 203 -78.63 26.44 -20.23
C ARG A 203 -80.00 27.11 -20.04
N ASP A 204 -80.27 28.21 -20.75
CA ASP A 204 -81.55 28.92 -20.77
C ASP A 204 -82.46 28.48 -21.94
N ARG A 205 -82.19 27.30 -22.52
CA ARG A 205 -83.06 26.50 -23.39
C ARG A 205 -83.32 25.15 -22.74
#